data_AF-A0A2E3Y9Z7-F1
#
_entry.id   AF-A0A2E3Y9Z7-F1
#
_cell.length_a   1.000
_cell.length_b   1.000
_cell.length_c   1.000
_cell.angle_alpha   90.00
_cell.angle_beta   90.00
_cell.angle_gamma   90.00
#
_symmetry.space_group_name_H-M   'P 1'
#
loop_
_entity.id
_entity.type
_entity.pdbx_description
1 polymer ?
#
loop_
_entity_poly.entity_id
_entity_poly.type
_entity_poly.pdbx_seq_one_letter_code
_entity_poly.pdbx_strand_id
1 'polypeptide(L)'
;MQRWSQKGLLVLLVAGLSACAALRNLESMDEGLGVDEPAPPTPADFDTGQFGAVILEDATDKRAIQGFVYLSITWGRRLRPGHLRAISGLAQAVTAQTGLQAKVTGHTFLNSPELLRRPFVYITAVESFDLSRLELENLGRYIRSGGFVVVDNGRPDLSFGPAEAALRQMLIKAVGDRARFERIPDSHPIYHSFYDLQGPPFGGDYRPGQNVDTPRAPPVDHLEGIFLDGRLVAVYSDMGYGEFWQQSFENEPQLRMGINLVVHALTREESLAMKLTPQP
;
A
#
# COMPACT_ATOMS: atom_id res chain seq x y z
N MET A 1 20.82 92.83 49.42
CA MET A 1 19.82 92.23 50.34
C MET A 1 19.34 90.96 49.64
N GLN A 2 19.50 89.71 50.07
CA GLN A 2 19.69 89.03 51.36
C GLN A 2 20.72 87.88 51.21
N ARG A 3 21.39 87.54 52.33
CA ARG A 3 22.27 86.37 52.52
C ARG A 3 21.49 85.07 52.83
N TRP A 4 22.24 83.97 52.95
CA TRP A 4 22.01 82.66 53.62
C TRP A 4 21.61 81.53 52.66
N SER A 5 22.14 80.30 52.70
CA SER A 5 23.18 79.62 53.51
C SER A 5 23.57 78.30 52.83
N GLN A 6 24.82 77.85 52.96
CA GLN A 6 25.23 76.45 52.74
C GLN A 6 24.56 75.52 53.76
N LYS A 7 24.18 74.30 53.34
CA LYS A 7 24.44 73.01 54.04
C LYS A 7 23.72 71.83 53.36
N GLY A 8 24.51 70.81 53.00
CA GLY A 8 24.12 69.40 52.95
C GLY A 8 23.57 68.88 51.62
N LEU A 9 24.36 68.12 50.86
CA LEU A 9 24.29 66.64 50.90
C LEU A 9 25.36 66.05 49.97
N LEU A 10 26.42 65.54 50.57
CA LEU A 10 27.26 64.48 50.02
C LEU A 10 26.38 63.23 49.96
N VAL A 11 26.28 62.50 48.83
CA VAL A 11 26.03 61.05 48.76
C VAL A 11 26.00 60.55 47.29
N LEU A 12 26.90 59.60 47.02
CA LEU A 12 26.90 58.52 46.01
C LEU A 12 26.97 58.86 44.51
N LEU A 13 28.20 58.87 44.00
CA LEU A 13 28.55 58.77 42.57
C LEU A 13 28.98 57.35 42.16
N VAL A 14 28.49 56.29 42.81
CA VAL A 14 28.88 54.90 42.46
C VAL A 14 27.67 53.98 42.51
N ALA A 15 26.83 54.02 41.46
CA ALA A 15 25.85 52.97 41.17
C ALA A 15 25.53 52.82 39.67
N GLY A 16 26.32 53.43 38.78
CA GLY A 16 26.05 53.44 37.33
C GLY A 16 26.52 52.21 36.55
N LEU A 17 27.28 51.30 37.16
CA LEU A 17 27.88 50.14 36.47
C LEU A 17 27.27 48.79 36.84
N SER A 18 26.49 48.70 37.92
CA SER A 18 25.82 47.44 38.32
C SER A 18 24.49 47.19 37.60
N ALA A 19 23.82 48.24 37.10
CA ALA A 19 22.52 48.10 36.45
C ALA A 19 22.62 47.54 35.01
N CYS A 20 23.68 47.87 34.27
CA CYS A 20 23.87 47.36 32.89
C CYS A 20 24.28 45.88 32.85
N ALA A 21 24.97 45.38 33.88
CA ALA A 21 25.30 43.95 33.98
C ALA A 21 24.09 43.11 34.41
N ALA A 22 23.21 43.64 35.26
CA ALA A 22 21.99 42.97 35.68
C ALA A 22 20.93 42.89 34.55
N LEU A 23 20.84 43.91 33.70
CA LEU A 23 19.94 43.90 32.53
C LEU A 23 20.42 42.96 31.41
N ARG A 24 21.74 42.85 31.19
CA ARG A 24 22.31 41.84 30.26
C ARG A 24 22.11 40.39 30.72
N ASN A 25 22.02 40.17 32.03
CA ASN A 25 21.67 38.86 32.60
C ASN A 25 20.16 38.58 32.63
N LEU A 26 19.30 39.59 32.41
CA LEU A 26 17.86 39.40 32.27
C LEU A 26 17.45 39.12 30.82
N GLU A 27 18.21 39.62 29.84
CA GLU A 27 18.04 39.27 28.41
C GLU A 27 18.59 37.87 28.06
N SER A 28 19.43 37.27 28.91
CA SER A 28 19.94 35.90 28.73
C SER A 28 19.17 34.83 29.51
N MET A 29 18.03 35.19 30.11
CA MET A 29 17.16 34.25 30.86
C MET A 29 15.85 33.93 30.12
N ASP A 30 15.80 34.25 28.83
CA ASP A 30 14.82 33.69 27.87
C ASP A 30 15.51 32.61 27.01
N GLU A 31 16.42 31.83 27.60
CA GLU A 31 16.69 30.48 27.09
C GLU A 31 15.42 29.70 27.32
N GLY A 32 14.63 29.63 26.25
CA GLY A 32 13.32 29.05 26.21
C GLY A 32 13.28 27.73 26.97
N LEU A 33 12.18 27.54 27.69
CA LEU A 33 11.65 26.21 27.95
C LEU A 33 11.53 25.54 26.57
N GLY A 34 12.57 24.81 26.18
CA GLY A 34 12.56 23.94 25.02
C GLY A 34 11.43 22.95 25.28
N VAL A 35 10.25 23.28 24.77
CA VAL A 35 9.23 22.28 24.52
C VAL A 35 9.90 21.43 23.45
N ASP A 36 10.51 20.32 23.87
CA ASP A 36 11.03 19.31 22.93
C ASP A 36 9.90 19.07 21.93
N GLU A 37 10.11 19.54 20.70
CA GLU A 37 9.13 19.34 19.66
C GLU A 37 8.97 17.82 19.52
N PRO A 38 7.75 17.29 19.70
CA PRO A 38 7.57 15.85 19.73
C PRO A 38 8.08 15.26 18.43
N ALA A 39 8.85 14.16 18.54
CA ALA A 39 9.42 13.48 17.38
C ALA A 39 8.32 13.23 16.31
N PRO A 40 8.64 13.40 15.02
CA PRO A 40 7.64 13.27 13.97
C PRO A 40 7.02 11.87 13.99
N PRO A 41 5.71 11.75 13.71
CA PRO A 41 5.03 10.48 13.80
C PRO A 41 5.57 9.52 12.75
N THR A 42 5.79 8.28 13.17
CA THR A 42 6.23 7.17 12.34
C THR A 42 5.03 6.32 11.93
N PRO A 43 5.13 5.49 10.88
CA PRO A 43 4.05 4.58 10.54
C PRO A 43 3.60 3.66 11.69
N ALA A 44 4.51 3.28 12.59
CA ALA A 44 4.22 2.40 13.72
C ALA A 44 3.21 3.02 14.71
N ASP A 45 3.20 4.35 14.83
CA ASP A 45 2.28 5.08 15.72
C ASP A 45 0.81 4.95 15.29
N PHE A 46 0.57 4.54 14.05
CA PHE A 46 -0.76 4.36 13.46
C PHE A 46 -1.21 2.91 13.35
N ASP A 47 -0.42 1.95 13.84
CA ASP A 47 -0.70 0.50 13.80
C ASP A 47 -1.68 0.08 14.90
N THR A 48 -2.82 0.77 14.96
CA THR A 48 -3.87 0.62 15.99
C THR A 48 -5.04 -0.26 15.50
N GLY A 49 -4.98 -0.75 14.26
CA GLY A 49 -6.08 -1.45 13.58
C GLY A 49 -7.08 -0.54 12.87
N GLN A 50 -6.96 0.78 12.99
CA GLN A 50 -7.83 1.74 12.30
C GLN A 50 -7.51 1.83 10.80
N PHE A 51 -6.22 1.79 10.46
CA PHE A 51 -5.72 1.88 9.08
C PHE A 51 -5.34 0.49 8.57
N GLY A 52 -5.65 0.19 7.31
CA GLY A 52 -5.18 -1.06 6.69
C GLY A 52 -3.77 -0.98 6.13
N ALA A 53 -3.23 0.23 5.95
CA ALA A 53 -1.82 0.46 5.71
C ALA A 53 -1.46 1.92 6.02
N VAL A 54 -0.24 2.12 6.47
CA VAL A 54 0.38 3.43 6.64
C VAL A 54 1.79 3.32 6.07
N ILE A 55 2.14 4.22 5.17
CA ILE A 55 3.44 4.22 4.51
C ILE A 55 4.14 5.57 4.65
N LEU A 56 5.46 5.53 4.62
CA LEU A 56 6.35 6.66 4.44
C LEU A 56 7.25 6.33 3.25
N GLU A 57 7.13 7.10 2.18
CA GLU A 57 7.90 6.93 0.95
C GLU A 57 9.04 7.94 0.89
N ASP A 58 10.22 7.50 0.44
CA ASP A 58 11.28 8.41 0.02
C ASP A 58 11.00 8.90 -1.42
N ALA A 59 11.06 10.21 -1.65
CA ALA A 59 10.78 10.80 -2.95
C ALA A 59 11.86 10.51 -4.02
N THR A 60 13.04 10.06 -3.60
CA THR A 60 14.22 9.85 -4.46
C THR A 60 14.52 8.37 -4.68
N ASP A 61 14.10 7.48 -3.76
CA ASP A 61 14.28 6.04 -3.88
C ASP A 61 12.98 5.27 -3.62
N LYS A 62 12.40 4.72 -4.69
CA LYS A 62 11.19 3.86 -4.64
C LYS A 62 11.34 2.61 -3.76
N ARG A 63 12.57 2.20 -3.44
CA ARG A 63 12.85 1.07 -2.55
C ARG A 63 12.91 1.47 -1.08
N ALA A 64 13.15 2.75 -0.78
CA ALA A 64 13.13 3.29 0.56
C ALA A 64 11.68 3.61 1.01
N ILE A 65 10.84 2.58 1.00
CA ILE A 65 9.48 2.61 1.53
C ILE A 65 9.45 1.96 2.91
N GLN A 66 8.84 2.63 3.88
CA GLN A 66 8.67 2.16 5.25
C GLN A 66 7.20 2.11 5.64
N GLY A 67 6.83 1.24 6.57
CA GLY A 67 5.50 1.25 7.18
C GLY A 67 4.90 -0.12 7.38
N PHE A 68 3.57 -0.23 7.29
CA PHE A 68 2.88 -1.51 7.43
C PHE A 68 1.69 -1.64 6.46
N VAL A 69 1.31 -2.88 6.19
CA VAL A 69 0.11 -3.22 5.41
C VAL A 69 -0.55 -4.49 5.95
N TYR A 70 -1.87 -4.47 6.09
CA TYR A 70 -2.66 -5.66 6.41
C TYR A 70 -3.13 -6.37 5.14
N LEU A 71 -2.60 -7.57 4.91
CA LEU A 71 -2.98 -8.42 3.79
C LEU A 71 -3.96 -9.50 4.26
N SER A 72 -4.92 -9.83 3.41
CA SER A 72 -5.93 -10.84 3.71
C SER A 72 -6.34 -11.57 2.45
N ILE A 73 -6.72 -12.83 2.59
CA ILE A 73 -7.37 -13.56 1.52
C ILE A 73 -8.86 -13.18 1.45
N THR A 74 -9.39 -13.01 0.24
CA THR A 74 -10.75 -12.51 0.04
C THR A 74 -11.75 -13.65 -0.10
N TRP A 75 -12.87 -13.53 0.60
CA TRP A 75 -13.96 -14.50 0.60
C TRP A 75 -15.27 -13.85 0.16
N GLY A 76 -16.16 -14.66 -0.37
CA GLY A 76 -17.56 -14.30 -0.54
C GLY A 76 -18.47 -15.42 -0.08
N ARG A 77 -19.77 -15.25 -0.23
CA ARG A 77 -20.76 -16.27 0.13
C ARG A 77 -20.52 -17.57 -0.64
N ARG A 78 -20.21 -17.45 -1.93
CA ARG A 78 -19.88 -18.57 -2.85
C ARG A 78 -18.50 -18.48 -3.48
N LEU A 79 -17.80 -17.36 -3.32
CA LEU A 79 -16.40 -17.26 -3.70
C LEU A 79 -15.55 -17.99 -2.64
N ARG A 80 -14.79 -18.99 -3.07
CA ARG A 80 -13.80 -19.71 -2.25
C ARG A 80 -12.43 -19.58 -2.92
N PRO A 81 -11.42 -19.04 -2.22
CA PRO A 81 -10.11 -18.88 -2.82
C PRO A 81 -9.37 -20.21 -2.95
N GLY A 82 -8.65 -20.41 -4.07
CA GLY A 82 -7.92 -21.65 -4.36
C GLY A 82 -6.60 -21.79 -3.59
N HIS A 83 -5.80 -20.71 -3.53
CA HIS A 83 -4.46 -20.72 -2.92
C HIS A 83 -4.46 -20.05 -1.54
N LEU A 84 -4.89 -20.79 -0.51
CA LEU A 84 -5.10 -20.27 0.85
C LEU A 84 -3.86 -19.64 1.51
N ARG A 85 -2.65 -20.07 1.09
CA ARG A 85 -1.38 -19.59 1.65
C ARG A 85 -0.71 -18.51 0.83
N ALA A 86 -1.25 -18.13 -0.33
CA ALA A 86 -0.65 -17.16 -1.24
C ALA A 86 -0.37 -15.83 -0.53
N ILE A 87 -1.34 -15.34 0.25
CA ILE A 87 -1.20 -14.07 0.99
C ILE A 87 -0.16 -14.20 2.11
N SER A 88 0.00 -15.37 2.72
CA SER A 88 1.01 -15.57 3.75
C SER A 88 2.42 -15.52 3.17
N GLY A 89 2.68 -16.18 2.05
CA GLY A 89 4.01 -16.12 1.44
C GLY A 89 4.29 -14.76 0.78
N LEU A 90 3.28 -14.10 0.20
CA LEU A 90 3.43 -12.72 -0.26
C LEU A 90 3.75 -11.76 0.90
N ALA A 91 3.05 -11.87 2.03
CA ALA A 91 3.33 -11.05 3.20
C ALA A 91 4.75 -11.28 3.74
N GLN A 92 5.22 -12.53 3.76
CA GLN A 92 6.60 -12.84 4.15
C GLN A 92 7.60 -12.20 3.19
N ALA A 93 7.36 -12.27 1.88
CA ALA A 93 8.24 -11.67 0.88
C ALA A 93 8.26 -10.13 0.99
N VAL A 94 7.11 -9.49 1.15
CA VAL A 94 7.03 -8.03 1.37
C VAL A 94 7.82 -7.63 2.60
N THR A 95 7.64 -8.32 3.73
CA THR A 95 8.36 -8.03 4.97
C THR A 95 9.87 -8.30 4.87
N ALA A 96 10.26 -9.34 4.14
CA ALA A 96 11.68 -9.72 4.04
C ALA A 96 12.46 -8.86 3.02
N GLN A 97 11.79 -8.31 2.02
CA GLN A 97 12.46 -7.69 0.86
C GLN A 97 12.21 -6.17 0.74
N THR A 98 11.35 -5.61 1.59
CA THR A 98 11.02 -4.17 1.62
C THR A 98 11.14 -3.63 3.04
N GLY A 99 10.99 -2.32 3.24
CA GLY A 99 10.85 -1.72 4.57
C GLY A 99 9.43 -1.76 5.15
N LEU A 100 8.49 -2.45 4.48
CA LEU A 100 7.11 -2.62 4.94
C LEU A 100 6.95 -3.84 5.85
N GLN A 101 6.21 -3.70 6.93
CA GLN A 101 5.69 -4.80 7.75
C GLN A 101 4.35 -5.29 7.19
N ALA A 102 4.36 -6.35 6.40
CA ALA A 102 3.14 -6.97 5.89
C ALA A 102 2.60 -8.02 6.88
N LYS A 103 1.39 -7.78 7.37
CA LYS A 103 0.74 -8.59 8.40
C LYS A 103 -0.49 -9.28 7.83
N VAL A 104 -0.56 -10.60 7.99
CA VAL A 104 -1.72 -11.38 7.56
C VAL A 104 -2.83 -11.27 8.59
N THR A 105 -4.00 -10.82 8.18
CA THR A 105 -5.20 -10.82 9.04
C THR A 105 -6.12 -11.99 8.71
N GLY A 106 -7.25 -12.09 9.43
CA GLY A 106 -8.35 -12.96 9.03
C GLY A 106 -8.89 -12.64 7.63
N HIS A 107 -9.88 -13.43 7.20
CA HIS A 107 -10.47 -13.30 5.86
C HIS A 107 -11.17 -11.94 5.69
N THR A 108 -10.98 -11.30 4.55
CA THR A 108 -11.79 -10.14 4.16
C THR A 108 -12.97 -10.63 3.33
N PHE A 109 -14.19 -10.45 3.83
CA PHE A 109 -15.39 -10.79 3.08
C PHE A 109 -15.83 -9.64 2.18
N LEU A 110 -16.27 -9.94 0.95
CA LEU A 110 -16.76 -8.92 0.00
C LEU A 110 -18.04 -8.20 0.48
N ASN A 111 -18.81 -8.81 1.39
CA ASN A 111 -19.96 -8.16 2.02
C ASN A 111 -19.59 -7.34 3.28
N SER A 112 -18.31 -7.32 3.68
CA SER A 112 -17.85 -6.61 4.87
C SER A 112 -17.51 -5.14 4.57
N PRO A 113 -17.86 -4.19 5.47
CA PRO A 113 -17.38 -2.81 5.37
C PRO A 113 -15.86 -2.69 5.52
N GLU A 114 -15.18 -3.68 6.11
CA GLU A 114 -13.72 -3.68 6.25
C GLU A 114 -12.98 -3.65 4.91
N LEU A 115 -13.65 -4.02 3.81
CA LEU A 115 -13.10 -3.95 2.47
C LEU A 115 -12.55 -2.55 2.15
N LEU A 116 -13.25 -1.49 2.58
CA LEU A 116 -12.83 -0.09 2.37
C LEU A 116 -11.61 0.34 3.18
N ARG A 117 -11.14 -0.49 4.12
CA ARG A 117 -9.89 -0.23 4.85
C ARG A 117 -8.69 -0.91 4.19
N ARG A 118 -8.89 -1.77 3.20
CA ARG A 118 -7.82 -2.57 2.59
C ARG A 118 -7.31 -1.90 1.31
N PRO A 119 -6.14 -1.24 1.29
CA PRO A 119 -5.64 -0.65 0.05
C PRO A 119 -5.36 -1.69 -1.05
N PHE A 120 -5.10 -2.93 -0.67
CA PHE A 120 -4.85 -4.06 -1.55
C PHE A 120 -5.81 -5.20 -1.24
N VAL A 121 -6.53 -5.68 -2.25
CA VAL A 121 -7.44 -6.84 -2.17
C VAL A 121 -7.04 -7.86 -3.22
N TYR A 122 -6.75 -9.08 -2.77
CA TYR A 122 -6.45 -10.21 -3.65
C TYR A 122 -7.62 -11.17 -3.72
N ILE A 123 -8.11 -11.45 -4.92
CA ILE A 123 -9.20 -12.37 -5.21
C ILE A 123 -8.67 -13.47 -6.12
N THR A 124 -8.92 -14.71 -5.76
CA THR A 124 -8.60 -15.87 -6.61
C THR A 124 -9.73 -16.88 -6.56
N ALA A 125 -9.87 -17.67 -7.61
CA ALA A 125 -10.83 -18.76 -7.69
C ALA A 125 -10.27 -19.90 -8.56
N VAL A 126 -10.66 -21.13 -8.24
CA VAL A 126 -10.35 -22.34 -9.03
C VAL A 126 -11.61 -22.99 -9.62
N GLU A 127 -12.78 -22.50 -9.23
CA GLU A 127 -14.10 -22.94 -9.68
C GLU A 127 -14.95 -21.73 -10.08
N SER A 128 -16.05 -21.98 -10.79
CA SER A 128 -17.05 -20.94 -11.03
C SER A 128 -17.73 -20.53 -9.73
N PHE A 129 -18.11 -19.26 -9.64
CA PHE A 129 -18.85 -18.70 -8.52
C PHE A 129 -19.72 -17.55 -9.00
N ASP A 130 -20.63 -17.13 -8.12
CA ASP A 130 -21.43 -15.93 -8.30
C ASP A 130 -21.49 -15.15 -7.01
N LEU A 131 -21.29 -13.85 -7.11
CA LEU A 131 -21.48 -12.90 -6.03
C LEU A 131 -22.94 -12.49 -5.88
N SER A 132 -23.34 -12.20 -4.65
CA SER A 132 -24.60 -11.52 -4.36
C SER A 132 -24.55 -10.06 -4.81
N ARG A 133 -25.72 -9.44 -4.92
CA ARG A 133 -25.85 -8.01 -5.25
C ARG A 133 -25.04 -7.13 -4.28
N LEU A 134 -25.14 -7.40 -2.97
CA LEU A 134 -24.41 -6.65 -1.95
C LEU A 134 -22.88 -6.76 -2.11
N GLU A 135 -22.36 -7.95 -2.42
CA GLU A 135 -20.93 -8.16 -2.66
C GLU A 135 -20.44 -7.41 -3.90
N LEU A 136 -21.23 -7.40 -4.98
CA LEU A 136 -20.93 -6.63 -6.19
C LEU A 136 -20.97 -5.12 -5.95
N GLU A 137 -21.99 -4.62 -5.24
CA GLU A 137 -22.11 -3.21 -4.87
C GLU A 137 -20.94 -2.76 -3.99
N ASN A 138 -20.54 -3.59 -3.02
CA ASN A 138 -19.38 -3.31 -2.17
C ASN A 138 -18.07 -3.33 -2.95
N LEU A 139 -17.84 -4.32 -3.82
CA LEU A 139 -16.63 -4.39 -4.65
C LEU A 139 -16.53 -3.20 -5.61
N GLY A 140 -17.65 -2.82 -6.23
CA GLY A 140 -17.72 -1.64 -7.08
C GLY A 140 -17.46 -0.35 -6.32
N ARG A 141 -18.03 -0.19 -5.12
CA ARG A 141 -17.73 0.94 -4.22
C ARG A 141 -16.26 0.97 -3.85
N TYR A 142 -15.70 -0.16 -3.44
CA TYR A 142 -14.29 -0.31 -3.10
C TYR A 142 -13.36 0.18 -4.22
N ILE A 143 -13.58 -0.31 -5.44
CA ILE A 143 -12.82 0.08 -6.64
C ILE A 143 -12.89 1.60 -6.89
N ARG A 144 -14.10 2.17 -6.83
CA ARG A 144 -14.33 3.60 -7.07
C ARG A 144 -13.72 4.48 -5.97
N SER A 145 -13.67 4.01 -4.73
CA SER A 145 -13.14 4.74 -3.58
C SER A 145 -11.61 4.71 -3.44
N GLY A 146 -10.88 4.13 -4.41
CA GLY A 146 -9.42 4.05 -4.31
C GLY A 146 -8.89 2.69 -3.84
N GLY A 147 -9.73 1.66 -3.79
CA GLY A 147 -9.32 0.27 -3.62
C GLY A 147 -8.60 -0.28 -4.85
N PHE A 148 -7.57 -1.12 -4.65
CA PHE A 148 -6.85 -1.79 -5.73
C PHE A 148 -7.08 -3.30 -5.63
N VAL A 149 -7.67 -3.87 -6.66
CA VAL A 149 -7.98 -5.30 -6.69
C VAL A 149 -7.06 -6.04 -7.65
N VAL A 150 -6.42 -7.10 -7.16
CA VAL A 150 -5.71 -8.09 -7.97
C VAL A 150 -6.56 -9.35 -8.02
N VAL A 151 -6.88 -9.78 -9.23
CA VAL A 151 -7.68 -10.97 -9.50
C VAL A 151 -6.80 -11.99 -10.21
N ASP A 152 -6.65 -13.18 -9.65
CA ASP A 152 -5.77 -14.23 -10.18
C ASP A 152 -6.55 -15.52 -10.43
N ASN A 153 -6.55 -15.99 -11.66
CA ASN A 153 -7.13 -17.27 -12.03
C ASN A 153 -6.27 -18.41 -11.48
N GLY A 154 -6.83 -19.20 -10.55
CA GLY A 154 -6.14 -20.35 -9.97
C GLY A 154 -6.14 -21.60 -10.86
N ARG A 155 -6.73 -21.52 -12.07
CA ARG A 155 -6.72 -22.59 -13.09
C ARG A 155 -6.15 -22.09 -14.42
N PRO A 156 -4.89 -21.63 -14.44
CA PRO A 156 -4.22 -21.19 -15.66
C PRO A 156 -3.99 -22.34 -16.67
N ASP A 157 -4.25 -23.60 -16.26
CA ASP A 157 -4.22 -24.76 -17.15
C ASP A 157 -5.39 -24.84 -18.14
N LEU A 158 -6.52 -24.17 -17.84
CA LEU A 158 -7.73 -24.26 -18.65
C LEU A 158 -7.95 -22.97 -19.45
N SER A 159 -7.95 -23.06 -20.77
CA SER A 159 -8.43 -21.96 -21.62
C SER A 159 -9.94 -21.79 -21.47
N PHE A 160 -10.39 -20.54 -21.28
CA PHE A 160 -11.81 -20.20 -21.16
C PHE A 160 -12.49 -20.96 -20.01
N GLY A 161 -11.75 -21.15 -18.91
CA GLY A 161 -12.18 -21.94 -17.78
C GLY A 161 -13.35 -21.30 -17.00
N PRO A 162 -14.08 -22.10 -16.21
CA PRO A 162 -15.19 -21.61 -15.40
C PRO A 162 -14.75 -20.54 -14.36
N ALA A 163 -13.53 -20.66 -13.83
CA ALA A 163 -12.97 -19.69 -12.89
C ALA A 163 -12.65 -18.35 -13.58
N GLU A 164 -11.93 -18.38 -14.71
CA GLU A 164 -11.68 -17.22 -15.56
C GLU A 164 -12.99 -16.47 -15.88
N ALA A 165 -13.99 -17.18 -16.40
CA ALA A 165 -15.27 -16.59 -16.78
C ALA A 165 -15.95 -15.89 -15.58
N ALA A 166 -15.97 -16.54 -14.41
CA ALA A 166 -16.57 -15.98 -13.19
C ALA A 166 -15.81 -14.74 -12.68
N LEU A 167 -14.47 -14.78 -12.68
CA LEU A 167 -13.61 -13.69 -12.25
C LEU A 167 -13.77 -12.45 -13.16
N ARG A 168 -13.76 -12.66 -14.49
CA ARG A 168 -13.99 -11.58 -15.46
C ARG A 168 -15.39 -10.98 -15.31
N GLN A 169 -16.43 -11.82 -15.22
CA GLN A 169 -17.82 -11.38 -15.03
C GLN A 169 -18.02 -10.62 -13.72
N MET A 170 -17.35 -11.05 -12.63
CA MET A 170 -17.36 -10.35 -11.36
C MET A 170 -16.85 -8.91 -11.51
N LEU A 171 -15.70 -8.71 -12.16
CA LEU A 171 -15.13 -7.38 -12.39
C LEU A 171 -16.03 -6.51 -13.28
N ILE A 172 -16.58 -7.07 -14.36
CA ILE A 172 -17.54 -6.36 -15.24
C ILE A 172 -18.75 -5.88 -14.44
N LYS A 173 -19.37 -6.77 -13.65
CA LYS A 173 -20.55 -6.43 -12.85
C LYS A 173 -20.25 -5.42 -11.74
N ALA A 174 -19.07 -5.47 -11.11
CA ALA A 174 -18.68 -4.55 -10.05
C ALA A 174 -18.37 -3.14 -10.60
N VAL A 175 -17.64 -3.06 -11.70
CA VAL A 175 -17.22 -1.80 -12.32
C VAL A 175 -18.37 -1.16 -13.11
N GLY A 176 -19.19 -1.96 -13.78
CA GLY A 176 -20.32 -1.51 -14.62
C GLY A 176 -19.90 -1.21 -16.06
N ASP A 177 -20.63 -0.33 -16.74
CA ASP A 177 -20.51 -0.09 -18.19
C ASP A 177 -19.12 0.36 -18.66
N ARG A 178 -18.31 0.93 -17.75
CA ARG A 178 -16.93 1.36 -18.00
C ARG A 178 -15.90 0.22 -17.92
N ALA A 179 -16.30 -0.99 -17.56
CA ALA A 179 -15.38 -2.12 -17.43
C ALA A 179 -14.85 -2.54 -18.79
N ARG A 180 -13.56 -2.32 -19.04
CA ARG A 180 -12.84 -2.82 -20.22
C ARG A 180 -11.55 -3.45 -19.74
N PHE A 181 -11.31 -4.68 -20.17
CA PHE A 181 -10.03 -5.35 -19.97
C PHE A 181 -9.11 -4.90 -21.09
N GLU A 182 -7.98 -4.33 -20.71
CA GLU A 182 -6.95 -3.84 -21.62
C GLU A 182 -5.61 -4.42 -21.19
N ARG A 183 -4.78 -4.82 -22.15
CA ARG A 183 -3.40 -5.24 -21.85
C ARG A 183 -2.70 -4.11 -21.11
N ILE A 184 -2.10 -4.43 -19.97
CA ILE A 184 -1.28 -3.47 -19.24
C ILE A 184 0.07 -3.35 -19.97
N PRO A 185 0.47 -2.15 -20.43
CA PRO A 185 1.75 -1.97 -21.10
C PRO A 185 2.93 -2.27 -20.17
N ASP A 186 4.04 -2.79 -20.71
CA ASP A 186 5.23 -3.13 -19.92
C ASP A 186 5.85 -1.90 -19.25
N SER A 187 5.61 -0.69 -19.77
CA SER A 187 6.02 0.58 -19.17
C SER A 187 5.14 1.04 -17.99
N HIS A 188 4.06 0.33 -17.68
CA HIS A 188 3.14 0.75 -16.61
C HIS A 188 3.82 0.64 -15.24
N PRO A 189 3.56 1.57 -14.30
CA PRO A 189 4.21 1.56 -12.98
C PRO A 189 4.08 0.26 -12.19
N ILE A 190 3.08 -0.60 -12.46
CA ILE A 190 2.94 -1.90 -11.78
C ILE A 190 4.14 -2.83 -12.01
N TYR A 191 4.91 -2.64 -13.08
CA TYR A 191 6.11 -3.43 -13.35
C TYR A 191 7.37 -2.77 -12.79
N HIS A 192 7.24 -1.57 -12.21
CA HIS A 192 8.35 -0.71 -11.81
C HIS A 192 8.23 -0.14 -10.39
N SER A 193 7.14 -0.41 -9.65
CA SER A 193 6.85 0.21 -8.35
C SER A 193 7.89 -0.09 -7.26
N PHE A 194 8.61 -1.21 -7.33
CA PHE A 194 9.69 -1.53 -6.37
C PHE A 194 10.88 -2.23 -7.07
N TYR A 195 10.59 -3.33 -7.75
CA TYR A 195 11.45 -3.97 -8.73
C TYR A 195 11.16 -3.43 -10.12
N ASP A 196 12.16 -3.49 -11.00
CA ASP A 196 12.00 -3.27 -12.42
C ASP A 196 11.90 -4.62 -13.14
N LEU A 197 10.74 -4.85 -13.75
CA LEU A 197 10.41 -6.04 -14.51
C LEU A 197 10.18 -5.65 -15.98
N GLN A 198 10.47 -6.57 -16.91
CA GLN A 198 10.25 -6.36 -18.34
C GLN A 198 8.82 -6.79 -18.76
N GLY A 199 7.84 -6.56 -17.89
CA GLY A 199 6.51 -7.16 -17.96
C GLY A 199 6.30 -8.28 -16.93
N PRO A 200 5.16 -9.00 -17.01
CA PRO A 200 4.82 -10.02 -16.03
C PRO A 200 5.70 -11.27 -16.20
N PRO A 201 6.21 -11.86 -15.11
CA PRO A 201 6.81 -13.18 -15.18
C PRO A 201 5.73 -14.21 -15.55
N PHE A 202 6.10 -15.25 -16.28
CA PHE A 202 5.21 -16.41 -16.44
C PHE A 202 4.85 -17.02 -15.09
N GLY A 203 3.67 -17.61 -14.97
CA GLY A 203 3.23 -18.31 -13.77
C GLY A 203 3.00 -19.78 -14.05
N GLY A 204 1.90 -20.29 -13.51
CA GLY A 204 1.50 -21.68 -13.61
C GLY A 204 1.05 -22.04 -15.01
N ASP A 205 0.70 -21.07 -15.85
CA ASP A 205 0.39 -21.20 -17.27
C ASP A 205 1.58 -21.78 -18.07
N TYR A 206 2.82 -21.50 -17.64
CA TYR A 206 4.03 -21.97 -18.30
C TYR A 206 4.72 -23.11 -17.53
N ARG A 207 4.87 -24.28 -18.17
CA ARG A 207 5.62 -25.42 -17.61
C ARG A 207 6.57 -26.01 -18.66
N PRO A 208 7.86 -25.64 -18.66
CA PRO A 208 8.81 -26.14 -19.64
C PRO A 208 9.02 -27.65 -19.46
N GLY A 209 8.96 -28.42 -20.57
CA GLY A 209 9.26 -29.85 -20.59
C GLY A 209 8.09 -30.79 -20.28
N GLN A 210 6.85 -30.31 -20.16
CA GLN A 210 5.67 -31.19 -20.04
C GLN A 210 5.24 -31.78 -21.40
N ASN A 211 4.92 -33.07 -21.40
CA ASN A 211 4.48 -33.82 -22.58
C ASN A 211 3.23 -33.23 -23.23
N VAL A 212 3.21 -33.25 -24.56
CA VAL A 212 2.22 -32.66 -25.47
C VAL A 212 0.86 -33.37 -25.43
N ASP A 213 0.72 -34.46 -24.68
CA ASP A 213 -0.46 -35.34 -24.70
C ASP A 213 -1.66 -34.77 -23.91
N THR A 214 -1.46 -33.75 -23.10
CA THR A 214 -2.56 -32.98 -22.49
C THR A 214 -2.64 -31.60 -23.15
N PRO A 215 -3.67 -31.32 -23.96
CA PRO A 215 -3.90 -29.98 -24.50
C PRO A 215 -4.04 -28.99 -23.34
N ARG A 216 -3.15 -28.02 -23.28
CA ARG A 216 -3.17 -26.92 -22.30
C ARG A 216 -3.32 -25.59 -23.02
N ALA A 217 -3.83 -24.59 -22.30
CA ALA A 217 -3.81 -23.21 -22.77
C ALA A 217 -2.38 -22.79 -23.19
N PRO A 218 -2.21 -21.99 -24.26
CA PRO A 218 -0.93 -21.35 -24.53
C PRO A 218 -0.58 -20.40 -23.35
N PRO A 219 0.71 -20.25 -23.01
CA PRO A 219 1.14 -19.31 -21.99
C PRO A 219 0.65 -17.88 -22.28
N VAL A 220 0.29 -17.16 -21.23
CA VAL A 220 -0.14 -15.77 -21.31
C VAL A 220 1.07 -14.90 -20.97
N ASP A 221 1.37 -13.91 -21.82
CA ASP A 221 2.56 -13.07 -21.71
C ASP A 221 2.27 -11.66 -21.17
N HIS A 222 1.04 -11.40 -20.75
CA HIS A 222 0.60 -10.08 -20.29
C HIS A 222 -0.41 -10.16 -19.15
N LEU A 223 -0.52 -9.07 -18.39
CA LEU A 223 -1.64 -8.85 -17.48
C LEU A 223 -2.68 -7.99 -18.18
N GLU A 224 -3.94 -8.17 -17.80
CA GLU A 224 -5.01 -7.27 -18.20
C GLU A 224 -5.37 -6.35 -17.03
N GLY A 225 -5.75 -5.12 -17.35
CA GLY A 225 -6.15 -4.10 -16.40
C GLY A 225 -7.53 -3.57 -16.75
N ILE A 226 -8.25 -3.11 -15.73
CA ILE A 226 -9.40 -2.22 -15.91
C ILE A 226 -8.98 -0.83 -15.49
N PHE A 227 -9.16 0.13 -16.41
CA PHE A 227 -8.84 1.53 -16.19
C PHE A 227 -10.13 2.35 -16.01
N LEU A 228 -10.15 3.21 -14.99
CA LEU A 228 -11.20 4.21 -14.79
C LEU A 228 -10.54 5.58 -14.79
N ASP A 229 -10.91 6.42 -15.76
CA ASP A 229 -10.41 7.79 -15.87
C ASP A 229 -8.86 7.83 -15.94
N GLY A 230 -8.28 6.89 -16.68
CA GLY A 230 -6.82 6.73 -16.85
C GLY A 230 -6.11 5.99 -15.69
N ARG A 231 -6.81 5.73 -14.58
CA ARG A 231 -6.25 5.03 -13.42
C ARG A 231 -6.51 3.53 -13.50
N LEU A 232 -5.46 2.72 -13.33
CA LEU A 232 -5.60 1.28 -13.15
C LEU A 232 -6.28 0.97 -11.82
N VAL A 233 -7.45 0.33 -11.86
CA VAL A 233 -8.23 0.02 -10.65
C VAL A 233 -8.31 -1.47 -10.33
N ALA A 234 -8.17 -2.33 -11.34
CA ALA A 234 -8.16 -3.77 -11.19
C ALA A 234 -7.11 -4.38 -12.11
N VAL A 235 -6.40 -5.39 -11.62
CA VAL A 235 -5.51 -6.25 -12.41
C VAL A 235 -6.15 -7.64 -12.49
N TYR A 236 -6.17 -8.21 -13.68
CA TYR A 236 -6.52 -9.60 -13.93
C TYR A 236 -5.27 -10.35 -14.42
N SER A 237 -4.99 -11.46 -13.75
CA SER A 237 -3.92 -12.41 -14.06
C SER A 237 -4.55 -13.74 -14.42
N ASP A 238 -4.20 -14.24 -15.60
CA ASP A 238 -4.52 -15.61 -16.02
C ASP A 238 -3.34 -16.57 -15.81
N MET A 239 -2.32 -16.14 -15.04
CA MET A 239 -1.05 -16.84 -14.87
C MET A 239 -1.00 -17.68 -13.59
N GLY A 240 -1.91 -17.52 -12.64
CA GLY A 240 -1.95 -18.34 -11.41
C GLY A 240 -0.81 -18.04 -10.43
N TYR A 241 -0.50 -16.77 -10.19
CA TYR A 241 0.55 -16.36 -9.25
C TYR A 241 0.33 -16.84 -7.82
N GLY A 242 -0.93 -17.07 -7.43
CA GLY A 242 -1.25 -17.64 -6.12
C GLY A 242 -0.55 -18.97 -5.84
N GLU A 243 -0.29 -19.79 -6.86
CA GLU A 243 0.46 -21.05 -6.73
C GLU A 243 1.91 -20.80 -6.29
N PHE A 244 2.56 -19.78 -6.86
CA PHE A 244 3.97 -19.46 -6.63
C PHE A 244 4.17 -18.70 -5.32
N TRP A 245 3.24 -17.81 -4.98
CA TRP A 245 3.31 -17.05 -3.72
C TRP A 245 3.20 -17.94 -2.49
N GLN A 246 2.68 -19.17 -2.59
CA GLN A 246 2.65 -20.14 -1.49
C GLN A 246 3.78 -21.18 -1.52
N GLN A 247 4.60 -21.20 -2.57
CA GLN A 247 5.76 -22.09 -2.69
C GLN A 247 6.94 -21.58 -1.85
N SER A 248 7.92 -22.45 -1.60
CA SER A 248 9.11 -22.12 -0.79
C SER A 248 10.38 -21.89 -1.64
N PHE A 249 10.37 -22.20 -2.93
CA PHE A 249 11.50 -22.06 -3.85
C PHE A 249 10.98 -21.84 -5.28
N GLU A 250 11.88 -21.45 -6.20
CA GLU A 250 11.58 -21.25 -7.64
C GLU A 250 10.41 -20.30 -7.95
N ASN A 251 10.17 -19.34 -7.06
CA ASN A 251 9.03 -18.42 -7.11
C ASN A 251 9.43 -16.93 -7.06
N GLU A 252 10.73 -16.63 -7.12
CA GLU A 252 11.24 -15.28 -6.93
C GLU A 252 10.67 -14.27 -7.93
N PRO A 253 10.61 -14.54 -9.26
CA PRO A 253 10.02 -13.58 -10.20
C PRO A 253 8.56 -13.24 -9.86
N GLN A 254 7.76 -14.24 -9.49
CA GLN A 254 6.34 -14.06 -9.16
C GLN A 254 6.18 -13.32 -7.83
N LEU A 255 7.04 -13.58 -6.84
CA LEU A 255 7.08 -12.80 -5.60
C LEU A 255 7.45 -11.33 -5.85
N ARG A 256 8.43 -11.06 -6.72
CA ARG A 256 8.79 -9.68 -7.12
C ARG A 256 7.61 -8.97 -7.79
N MET A 257 6.86 -9.66 -8.65
CA MET A 257 5.62 -9.12 -9.23
C MET A 257 4.56 -8.84 -8.14
N GLY A 258 4.39 -9.75 -7.18
CA GLY A 258 3.49 -9.56 -6.04
C GLY A 258 3.87 -8.35 -5.17
N ILE A 259 5.17 -8.17 -4.88
CA ILE A 259 5.70 -7.01 -4.16
C ILE A 259 5.38 -5.73 -4.93
N ASN A 260 5.64 -5.71 -6.25
CA ASN A 260 5.29 -4.56 -7.07
C ASN A 260 3.79 -4.25 -7.03
N LEU A 261 2.91 -5.24 -7.09
CA LEU A 261 1.46 -5.03 -7.00
C LEU A 261 1.04 -4.44 -5.65
N VAL A 262 1.63 -4.91 -4.55
CA VAL A 262 1.39 -4.35 -3.21
C VAL A 262 1.91 -2.92 -3.13
N VAL A 263 3.16 -2.67 -3.50
CA VAL A 263 3.75 -1.33 -3.44
C VAL A 263 2.98 -0.37 -4.36
N HIS A 264 2.62 -0.77 -5.58
CA HIS A 264 1.79 0.04 -6.47
C HIS A 264 0.45 0.43 -5.84
N ALA A 265 -0.23 -0.54 -5.19
CA ALA A 265 -1.51 -0.29 -4.52
C ALA A 265 -1.40 0.75 -3.41
N LEU A 266 -0.28 0.73 -2.66
CA LEU A 266 -0.04 1.61 -1.52
C LEU A 266 0.39 3.02 -1.95
N THR A 267 1.21 3.12 -3.00
CA THR A 267 1.93 4.35 -3.41
C THR A 267 1.20 5.19 -4.47
N ARG A 268 0.24 4.62 -5.20
CA ARG A 268 -0.59 5.39 -6.16
C ARG A 268 -1.37 6.52 -5.48
N GLU A 269 -1.65 7.59 -6.20
CA GLU A 269 -2.31 8.80 -5.66
C GLU A 269 -3.62 8.51 -4.93
N GLU A 270 -4.52 7.77 -5.58
CA GLU A 270 -5.86 7.39 -5.07
C GLU A 270 -5.82 6.15 -4.15
N SER A 271 -4.72 5.92 -3.44
CA SER A 271 -4.59 4.79 -2.52
C SER A 271 -5.45 4.96 -1.28
N LEU A 272 -5.99 3.87 -0.73
CA LEU A 272 -6.61 3.86 0.60
C LEU A 272 -5.56 3.84 1.74
N ALA A 273 -4.27 3.73 1.41
CA ALA A 273 -3.21 3.78 2.41
C ALA A 273 -3.04 5.22 2.91
N MET A 274 -2.79 5.36 4.21
CA MET A 274 -2.36 6.64 4.76
C MET A 274 -0.90 6.88 4.38
N LYS A 275 -0.59 8.04 3.80
CA LYS A 275 0.76 8.42 3.43
C LYS A 275 1.27 9.49 4.37
N LEU A 276 2.36 9.21 5.07
CA LEU A 276 3.08 10.19 5.86
C LEU A 276 4.00 11.00 4.95
N THR A 277 4.20 12.26 5.29
CA THR A 277 5.12 13.14 4.56
C THR A 277 6.50 13.08 5.22
N PRO A 278 7.58 12.81 4.46
CA PRO A 278 8.94 12.94 4.95
C PRO A 278 9.16 14.33 5.54
N GLN A 279 9.70 14.41 6.75
CA GLN A 279 10.16 15.67 7.30
C GLN A 279 11.56 15.97 6.75
N PRO A 280 11.86 17.25 6.42
CA PRO A 280 13.15 17.67 5.88
C PRO A 280 14.31 17.48 6.87
#